data_AF-G4HFN8-F1
#
_entry.id   AF-G4HFN8-F1
#
_cell.length_a   1.000
_cell.length_b   1.000
_cell.length_c   1.000
_cell.angle_alpha   90.00
_cell.angle_beta   90.00
_cell.angle_gamma   90.00
#
_symmetry.space_group_name_H-M   'P 1'
#
loop_
_entity.id
_entity.type
_entity.pdbx_description
1 polymer ?
#
loop_
_entity_poly.entity_id
_entity_poly.type
_entity_poly.pdbx_seq_one_letter_code
_entity_poly.pdbx_strand_id
1 'polypeptide(L)' 'MDIDTLVERINLLARKQKSEGLTEEEMKERAELREIYLNNIRRNFRQQLESIEWVDENEQKGGPRLKH' A
#
# COMPACT_ATOMS: atom_id res chain seq x y z
N MET A 1 1.08 -11.63 -11.09
CA MET A 1 0.40 -10.43 -11.63
C MET A 1 1.01 -9.25 -10.90
N ASP A 2 1.56 -8.30 -11.65
CA ASP A 2 2.27 -7.18 -11.04
C ASP A 2 1.27 -6.18 -10.45
N ILE A 3 1.55 -5.65 -9.26
CA ILE A 3 0.67 -4.69 -8.58
C ILE A 3 0.37 -3.48 -9.48
N ASP A 4 1.35 -3.05 -10.26
CA ASP A 4 1.21 -1.91 -11.18
C ASP A 4 0.17 -2.19 -12.26
N THR A 5 0.23 -3.35 -12.92
CA THR A 5 -0.76 -3.76 -13.95
C THR A 5 -2.17 -3.85 -13.38
N LEU A 6 -2.29 -4.26 -12.13
CA LEU A 6 -3.57 -4.39 -11.43
C LEU A 6 -4.17 -3.01 -11.12
N VAL A 7 -3.35 -2.08 -10.62
CA VAL A 7 -3.75 -0.68 -10.36
C VAL A 7 -4.11 0.04 -11.66
N GLU A 8 -3.35 -0.16 -12.74
CA GLU A 8 -3.67 0.37 -14.06
C GLU A 8 -5.05 -0.10 -14.53
N ARG A 9 -5.33 -1.40 -14.42
CA ARG A 9 -6.63 -1.97 -14.81
C ARG A 9 -7.78 -1.40 -13.98
N ILE A 10 -7.62 -1.28 -12.66
CA ILE A 10 -8.61 -0.65 -11.77
C ILE A 10 -8.86 0.81 -12.20
N ASN A 11 -7.81 1.56 -12.54
CA ASN A 11 -7.92 2.95 -12.98
C ASN A 11 -8.62 3.08 -14.32
N LEU A 12 -8.36 2.18 -15.26
CA LEU A 12 -9.06 2.13 -16.55
C LEU A 12 -10.56 1.91 -16.35
N LEU A 13 -10.94 0.91 -15.54
CA LEU A 13 -12.36 0.65 -15.20
C LEU A 13 -12.99 1.84 -14.45
N ALA A 14 -12.24 2.51 -13.58
CA ALA A 14 -12.74 3.69 -12.88
C ALA A 14 -12.98 4.89 -13.83
N ARG A 15 -12.12 5.07 -14.84
CA ARG A 15 -12.32 6.09 -15.89
C ARG A 15 -13.53 5.77 -16.74
N LYS A 16 -13.65 4.51 -17.16
CA LYS A 16 -14.80 4.01 -17.94
C LYS A 16 -16.13 4.22 -17.21
N GLN A 17 -16.17 3.90 -15.90
CA GLN A 17 -17.35 4.15 -15.07
C GLN A 17 -17.79 5.63 -15.08
N LYS A 18 -16.83 6.57 -15.08
CA LYS A 18 -17.12 8.01 -15.06
C LYS A 18 -17.59 8.54 -16.41
N SER A 19 -17.16 7.95 -17.53
CA SER A 19 -17.53 8.41 -18.87
C SER A 19 -18.83 7.78 -19.37
N GLU A 20 -18.90 6.45 -19.36
CA GLU A 20 -19.94 5.67 -20.04
C GLU A 20 -20.64 4.66 -19.13
N GLY A 21 -20.13 4.47 -17.91
CA GLY A 21 -20.61 3.44 -16.98
C GLY A 21 -19.82 2.14 -17.10
N LEU A 22 -20.09 1.19 -16.20
CA LEU A 22 -19.50 -0.15 -16.24
C LEU A 22 -20.61 -1.16 -16.53
N THR A 23 -20.28 -2.20 -17.29
CA THR A 23 -21.14 -3.38 -17.37
C THR A 23 -21.07 -4.18 -16.06
N GLU A 24 -22.02 -5.08 -15.84
CA GLU A 24 -21.99 -5.95 -14.65
C GLU A 24 -20.72 -6.81 -14.57
N GLU A 25 -20.23 -7.28 -15.71
CA GLU A 25 -18.98 -8.04 -15.81
C GLU A 25 -17.79 -7.20 -15.38
N GLU A 26 -17.71 -5.96 -15.87
CA GLU A 26 -16.63 -5.03 -15.51
C GLU A 26 -16.71 -4.57 -14.05
N MET A 27 -17.91 -4.47 -13.49
CA MET A 27 -18.09 -4.24 -12.06
C MET A 27 -17.56 -5.39 -11.22
N LYS A 28 -17.84 -6.64 -11.62
CA LYS A 28 -17.30 -7.85 -10.96
C LYS A 28 -15.78 -7.90 -11.09
N GLU A 29 -15.24 -7.70 -12.30
CA GLU A 29 -13.80 -7.65 -12.55
C GLU A 29 -13.14 -6.60 -11.64
N ARG A 30 -13.69 -5.39 -11.59
CA ARG A 30 -13.16 -4.33 -10.73
C ARG A 30 -13.18 -4.71 -9.26
N ALA A 31 -14.24 -5.36 -8.78
CA ALA A 31 -14.37 -5.78 -7.39
C ALA A 31 -13.30 -6.82 -7.04
N GLU A 32 -13.12 -7.84 -7.89
CA GLU A 32 -12.09 -8.87 -7.72
C GLU A 32 -10.68 -8.28 -7.70
N LEU A 33 -10.36 -7.40 -8.66
CA LEU A 33 -9.08 -6.70 -8.68
C LEU A 33 -8.85 -5.90 -7.41
N ARG A 34 -9.88 -5.21 -6.91
CA ARG A 34 -9.77 -4.39 -5.69
C ARG A 34 -9.49 -5.24 -4.45
N GLU A 35 -10.10 -6.42 -4.34
CA GLU A 35 -9.82 -7.36 -3.25
C GLU A 35 -8.37 -7.86 -3.30
N ILE A 36 -7.87 -8.22 -4.48
CA ILE A 36 -6.47 -8.65 -4.65
C ILE A 36 -5.52 -7.51 -4.24
N TYR A 37 -5.78 -6.28 -4.68
CA TYR A 37 -4.99 -5.11 -4.28
C TYR A 37 -4.99 -4.90 -2.77
N LEU A 38 -6.16 -4.91 -2.13
CA LEU A 38 -6.28 -4.69 -0.68
C LEU A 38 -5.59 -5.78 0.12
N ASN A 39 -5.66 -7.04 -0.30
CA ASN A 39 -4.98 -8.13 0.39
C ASN A 39 -3.45 -7.99 0.31
N ASN A 40 -2.92 -7.59 -0.84
CA ASN A 40 -1.49 -7.30 -0.99
C ASN A 40 -1.06 -6.12 -0.11
N ILE A 41 -1.84 -5.03 -0.10
CA ILE A 41 -1.57 -3.85 0.74
C ILE A 41 -1.63 -4.21 2.23
N ARG A 42 -2.66 -4.94 2.68
CA ARG A 42 -2.81 -5.37 4.08
C ARG A 42 -1.64 -6.22 4.54
N ARG A 43 -1.16 -7.13 3.68
CA ARG A 43 0.00 -7.97 3.97
C ARG A 43 1.27 -7.14 4.12
N ASN A 44 1.55 -6.25 3.17
CA ASN A 44 2.70 -5.35 3.24
C ASN A 44 2.64 -4.44 4.46
N PHE A 45 1.47 -3.88 4.76
CA PHE A 45 1.28 -3.00 5.91
C PHE A 45 1.49 -3.73 7.25
N ARG A 46 1.01 -4.97 7.38
CA ARG A 46 1.27 -5.80 8.56
C ARG A 46 2.76 -6.04 8.76
N GLN A 47 3.50 -6.37 7.70
CA GLN A 47 4.95 -6.55 7.76
C GLN A 47 5.67 -5.27 8.19
N GLN A 48 5.23 -4.11 7.70
CA GLN A 48 5.77 -2.82 8.13
C GLN A 48 5.52 -2.58 9.61
N LEU A 49 4.30 -2.82 10.11
CA LEU A 49 3.95 -2.69 11.52
C LEU A 49 4.75 -3.63 12.41
N GLU A 50 4.99 -4.87 11.98
CA GLU A 50 5.83 -5.84 12.69
C GLU A 50 7.30 -5.39 12.77
N SER A 51 7.78 -4.58 11.81
CA SER A 51 9.13 -4.02 11.83
C SER A 51 9.27 -2.75 12.67
N ILE A 52 8.16 -2.19 13.19
CA ILE A 52 8.22 -1.03 14.08
C ILE A 52 8.75 -1.50 15.43
N GLU A 53 10.06 -1.30 15.64
CA GLU A 53 10.68 -1.42 16.96
C GLU A 53 10.45 -0.15 17.78
N TRP A 54 10.18 -0.32 19.08
CA TRP A 54 10.15 0.77 20.04
C TRP A 54 11.57 1.25 20.27
N VAL A 55 11.93 2.38 19.67
CA VAL A 55 13.18 3.06 19.99
C VAL A 55 12.99 3.73 21.35
N ASP A 56 13.50 3.10 22.41
CA ASP A 56 13.55 3.69 23.74
C ASP A 56 14.50 4.90 23.66
N GLU A 57 13.99 6.12 23.83
CA GLU A 57 14.72 7.39 23.66
C GLU A 57 15.76 7.64 24.77
N ASN A 58 16.19 6.59 25.47
CA ASN A 58 16.97 6.61 26.71
C ASN A 58 18.43 6.13 26.58
N GLU A 59 19.02 6.19 25.39
CA GLU A 59 20.48 6.12 25.23
C GLU A 59 21.08 7.38 24.59
N GLN A 60 20.83 8.54 25.22
CA GLN A 60 21.85 9.59 25.24
C GLN A 60 22.99 9.17 26.19
N LYS A 61 23.90 8.30 25.73
CA LYS A 61 25.19 8.09 26.41
C LYS A 61 26.37 8.15 25.43
N GLY A 62 26.96 9.35 25.37
CA GLY A 62 28.41 9.50 25.32
C GLY A 62 29.07 9.62 23.95
N GLY A 63 28.79 10.68 23.17
CA GLY A 63 29.72 11.15 22.15
C GLY A 63 30.93 11.87 22.79
N PRO A 64 32.15 11.78 22.23
CA PRO A 64 33.37 12.28 22.88
C PRO A 64 33.37 13.81 22.97
N ARG A 65 33.68 14.32 24.16
CA ARG A 65 33.73 15.76 24.48
C ARG A 65 34.78 16.48 23.62
N LEU A 66 34.36 17.56 22.96
CA LEU A 66 35.25 18.47 22.21
C LEU A 66 36.28 19.09 23.17
N LYS A 67 37.57 19.00 22.78
CA LYS A 67 38.70 19.62 23.47
C LYS A 67 38.74 21.12 23.17
N HIS A 68 38.93 21.94 24.20
CA HIS A 68 39.47 23.29 24.10
C HIS A 68 40.93 23.29 24.57
#